data_AF-A0A7X7A3M3-F1
#
_entry.id   AF-A0A7X7A3M3-F1
#
_cell.length_a   1.000
_cell.length_b   1.000
_cell.length_c   1.000
_cell.angle_alpha   90.00
_cell.angle_beta   90.00
_cell.angle_gamma   90.00
#
_symmetry.space_group_name_H-M   'P 1'
#
loop_
_entity.id
_entity.type
_entity.pdbx_description
1 polymer ?
#
loop_
_entity_poly.entity_id
_entity_poly.type
_entity_poly.pdbx_seq_one_letter_code
_entity_poly.pdbx_strand_id
1 'polypeptide(L)'
;MYLFKKNLFTVFLSFAFLLVSHPAKSRATDKSYDIVVYGGTSAGIAAAIQSSRMGKSVVVIEPSARIGGLTTGGLGQTDIGNKQVIGGISREFYQNIRRYYEKAENWKWQKKEEYMDGGQTRTAKGEDAMWTFEPSAALKVYAEMIAREKIDIIYNQRLNRSNGVKKQGQHIVEIEMESGEKYRGKIFIDATYEGDLMAAAGVSYTIGRESNSEYGETLNGVQANKVSTTLRGTVSKNGIHHNFIDGVDPYIVKGDPSSGLLPFIVEGGPGIDGHGDKGIQAYCFRMTLTDHPENRIPFKKPKNYNELEYELLFRNYEAAKGAVEKMYNYGDPLVPWINSAMPNRKTDTNNQKGFSTDFIGQNHDYPEASYAEREKIIERHRSYQQGLMWTLAYHPRIPEKVRNAVSKWGTCKDEYERDDGWQEQLYVREARRMVSDYVMSQRNCEGYEVIDDPVSMAAY
;
A
#
# COMPACT_ATOMS: atom_id res chain seq x y z
N MET A 1 74.20 29.47 40.04
CA MET A 1 75.02 29.45 38.81
C MET A 1 74.61 28.24 38.00
N TYR A 2 73.92 28.43 36.86
CA TYR A 2 73.57 27.44 35.83
C TYR A 2 72.67 26.25 36.26
N LEU A 3 71.69 25.74 35.50
CA LEU A 3 70.89 26.20 34.37
C LEU A 3 69.74 25.16 34.19
N PHE A 4 68.57 25.65 33.77
CA PHE A 4 67.39 24.99 33.19
C PHE A 4 67.44 23.53 32.70
N LYS A 5 66.31 22.82 32.94
CA LYS A 5 65.43 22.16 31.92
C LYS A 5 64.19 21.55 32.62
N LYS A 6 63.06 22.27 32.67
CA LYS A 6 61.85 22.10 31.83
C LYS A 6 61.54 20.65 31.41
N ASN A 7 60.54 20.05 32.06
CA ASN A 7 59.63 19.08 31.45
C ASN A 7 58.19 19.51 31.78
N LEU A 8 57.46 19.86 30.72
CA LEU A 8 56.10 20.37 30.72
C LEU A 8 55.17 19.15 30.58
N PHE A 9 54.49 18.74 31.66
CA PHE A 9 53.36 17.80 31.56
C PHE A 9 52.08 18.62 31.63
N THR A 10 51.47 18.83 30.47
CA THR A 10 50.17 19.48 30.32
C THR A 10 49.08 18.52 30.79
N VAL A 11 48.45 18.81 31.93
CA VAL A 11 47.26 18.10 32.40
C VAL A 11 46.05 18.66 31.64
N PHE A 12 45.52 17.88 30.69
CA PHE A 12 44.20 18.12 30.10
C PHE A 12 43.13 17.66 31.10
N LEU A 13 42.44 18.61 31.73
CA LEU A 13 41.20 18.33 32.47
C LEU A 13 40.06 18.17 31.46
N SER A 14 39.64 16.92 31.22
CA SER A 14 38.39 16.61 30.51
C SER A 14 37.21 16.83 31.45
N PHE A 15 36.48 17.93 31.29
CA PHE A 15 35.15 18.11 31.88
C PHE A 15 34.16 17.24 31.10
N ALA A 16 33.82 16.07 31.63
CA ALA A 16 32.71 15.27 31.14
C ALA A 16 31.39 15.91 31.58
N PHE A 17 30.72 16.59 30.66
CA PHE A 17 29.31 16.96 30.85
C PHE A 17 28.47 15.68 30.78
N LEU A 18 28.12 15.15 31.95
CA LEU A 18 27.06 14.16 32.11
C LEU A 18 25.73 14.82 31.73
N LEU A 19 25.34 14.68 30.46
CA LEU A 19 23.96 14.86 30.03
C LEU A 19 23.13 13.76 30.68
N VAL A 20 22.60 14.04 31.86
CA VAL A 20 21.55 13.25 32.49
C VAL A 20 20.31 13.41 31.61
N SER A 21 20.11 12.45 30.71
CA SER A 21 18.88 12.24 29.98
C SER A 21 17.76 12.01 31.00
N HIS A 22 17.03 13.07 31.33
CA HIS A 22 15.79 12.93 32.05
C HIS A 22 14.82 12.17 31.13
N PRO A 23 14.27 11.01 31.54
CA PRO A 23 13.17 10.43 30.81
C PRO A 23 12.05 11.47 30.78
N ALA A 24 11.59 11.80 29.57
CA ALA A 24 10.44 12.67 29.39
C ALA A 24 9.29 12.09 30.21
N LYS A 25 8.85 12.81 31.25
CA LYS A 25 7.65 12.45 32.00
C LYS A 25 6.50 12.33 30.99
N SER A 26 5.92 11.13 30.87
CA SER A 26 4.75 10.89 30.03
C SER A 26 3.68 11.92 30.38
N ARG A 27 3.35 12.81 29.47
CA ARG A 27 2.22 13.70 29.65
C ARG A 27 0.99 12.87 29.33
N ALA A 28 0.44 12.20 30.34
CA ALA A 28 -0.90 11.65 30.22
C ALA A 28 -1.81 12.84 29.87
N THR A 29 -2.44 12.80 28.69
CA THR A 29 -3.50 13.75 28.41
C THR A 29 -4.67 13.32 29.30
N ASP A 30 -5.02 14.13 30.32
CA ASP A 30 -6.26 13.95 31.10
C ASP A 30 -7.54 14.08 30.23
N LYS A 31 -7.36 14.35 28.93
CA LYS A 31 -8.40 14.42 27.93
C LYS A 31 -8.88 13.02 27.56
N SER A 32 -10.15 12.75 27.87
CA SER A 32 -10.88 11.58 27.39
C SER A 32 -11.70 11.96 26.17
N TYR A 33 -11.82 11.04 25.21
CA TYR A 33 -12.56 11.22 23.97
C TYR A 33 -13.82 10.36 23.95
N ASP A 34 -14.81 10.71 23.13
CA ASP A 34 -15.90 9.80 22.82
C ASP A 34 -15.40 8.68 21.89
N ILE A 35 -14.58 9.04 20.90
CA ILE A 35 -14.08 8.11 19.88
C ILE A 35 -12.57 8.30 19.69
N VAL A 36 -11.82 7.20 19.78
CA VAL A 36 -10.39 7.12 19.50
C VAL A 36 -10.21 6.30 18.22
N VAL A 37 -9.68 6.91 17.17
CA VAL A 37 -9.41 6.25 15.88
C VAL A 37 -7.90 6.00 15.79
N TYR A 38 -7.50 4.75 15.65
CA TYR A 38 -6.11 4.37 15.38
C TYR A 38 -5.95 4.06 13.88
N GLY A 39 -5.17 4.86 13.18
CA GLY A 39 -5.03 4.83 11.72
C GLY A 39 -5.76 6.00 11.06
N GLY A 40 -5.00 6.89 10.42
CA GLY A 40 -5.47 8.02 9.63
C GLY A 40 -5.68 7.66 8.16
N THR A 41 -6.09 6.43 7.84
CA THR A 41 -6.46 6.02 6.47
C THR A 41 -7.76 6.71 6.02
N SER A 42 -8.15 6.55 4.76
CA SER A 42 -9.44 7.06 4.25
C SER A 42 -10.64 6.64 5.11
N ALA A 43 -10.64 5.40 5.63
CA ALA A 43 -11.68 4.91 6.53
C ALA A 43 -11.64 5.63 7.89
N GLY A 44 -10.45 5.81 8.47
CA GLY A 44 -10.25 6.51 9.74
C GLY A 44 -10.66 7.98 9.67
N ILE A 45 -10.28 8.68 8.59
CA ILE A 45 -10.68 10.06 8.34
C ILE A 45 -12.19 10.17 8.16
N ALA A 46 -12.81 9.29 7.37
CA ALA A 46 -14.25 9.30 7.16
C ALA A 46 -15.02 9.07 8.47
N ALA A 47 -14.60 8.10 9.27
CA ALA A 47 -15.17 7.83 10.58
C ALA A 47 -15.01 9.03 11.53
N ALA A 48 -13.84 9.68 11.53
CA ALA A 48 -13.57 10.84 12.38
C ALA A 48 -14.41 12.07 11.99
N ILE A 49 -14.53 12.37 10.69
CA ILE A 49 -15.38 13.45 10.17
C ILE A 49 -16.83 13.20 10.56
N GLN A 50 -17.36 12.02 10.27
CA GLN A 50 -18.75 11.69 10.60
C GLN A 50 -19.00 11.81 12.12
N SER A 51 -18.07 11.31 12.93
CA SER A 51 -18.14 11.39 14.40
C SER A 51 -18.13 12.83 14.91
N SER A 52 -17.26 13.68 14.35
CA SER A 52 -17.18 15.11 14.73
C SER A 52 -18.47 15.85 14.39
N ARG A 53 -19.04 15.59 13.21
CA ARG A 53 -20.33 16.16 12.78
C ARG A 53 -21.52 15.72 13.63
N MET A 54 -21.42 14.54 14.26
CA MET A 54 -22.37 14.05 15.27
C MET A 54 -22.13 14.65 16.67
N GLY A 55 -21.25 15.65 16.79
CA GLY A 55 -20.94 16.36 18.04
C GLY A 55 -20.09 15.56 19.02
N LYS A 56 -19.39 14.51 18.56
CA LYS A 56 -18.51 13.69 19.40
C LYS A 56 -17.10 14.28 19.45
N SER A 57 -16.45 14.11 20.59
CA SER A 57 -15.02 14.39 20.71
C SER A 57 -14.21 13.24 20.11
N VAL A 58 -13.30 13.57 19.19
CA VAL A 58 -12.56 12.57 18.39
C VAL A 58 -11.07 12.88 18.40
N VAL A 59 -10.26 11.83 18.53
CA VAL A 59 -8.83 11.85 18.21
C VAL A 59 -8.52 10.81 17.14
N VAL A 60 -7.71 11.19 16.15
CA VAL A 60 -7.12 10.29 15.16
C VAL A 60 -5.63 10.18 15.46
N ILE A 61 -5.14 8.96 15.62
CA ILE A 61 -3.75 8.64 15.90
C ILE A 61 -3.18 7.97 14.65
N GLU A 62 -2.36 8.70 13.91
CA GLU A 62 -1.75 8.28 12.65
C GLU A 62 -0.31 7.78 12.90
N PRO A 63 -0.01 6.50 12.58
CA PRO A 63 1.33 5.93 12.77
C PRO A 63 2.45 6.64 12.00
N SER A 64 2.12 7.25 10.85
CA SER A 64 3.07 7.94 9.98
C SER A 64 2.96 9.48 10.08
N ALA A 65 3.65 10.18 9.19
CA ALA A 65 3.53 11.63 9.03
C ALA A 65 2.44 12.04 8.01
N ARG A 66 1.72 11.08 7.39
CA ARG A 66 0.81 11.35 6.27
C ARG A 66 -0.52 10.63 6.44
N ILE A 67 -1.60 11.41 6.48
CA ILE A 67 -2.98 10.91 6.50
C ILE A 67 -3.47 10.52 5.09
N GLY A 68 -4.53 9.73 5.04
CA GLY A 68 -5.26 9.30 3.85
C GLY A 68 -4.82 7.94 3.31
N GLY A 69 -3.81 7.31 3.93
CA GLY A 69 -3.35 5.96 3.58
C GLY A 69 -3.06 5.82 2.09
N LEU A 70 -3.58 4.76 1.47
CA LEU A 70 -3.35 4.45 0.05
C LEU A 70 -3.80 5.58 -0.89
N THR A 71 -4.91 6.26 -0.58
CA THR A 71 -5.46 7.34 -1.42
C THR A 71 -4.49 8.51 -1.57
N THR A 72 -3.76 8.85 -0.52
CA THR A 72 -2.71 9.89 -0.57
C THR A 72 -1.32 9.29 -0.77
N GLY A 73 -1.22 7.96 -0.79
CA GLY A 73 -0.01 7.17 -0.87
C GLY A 73 0.21 6.49 -2.22
N GLY A 74 -0.47 6.93 -3.29
CA GLY A 74 -0.22 6.47 -4.67
C GLY A 74 -1.43 5.85 -5.38
N LEU A 75 -2.47 5.44 -4.67
CA LEU A 75 -3.69 4.88 -5.26
C LEU A 75 -4.65 6.01 -5.68
N GLY A 76 -4.37 6.60 -6.84
CA GLY A 76 -5.14 7.69 -7.44
C GLY A 76 -6.34 7.25 -8.28
N GLN A 77 -6.37 5.99 -8.73
CA GLN A 77 -7.49 5.37 -9.43
C GLN A 77 -8.02 4.17 -8.65
N THR A 78 -9.11 4.38 -7.92
CA THR A 78 -9.74 3.30 -7.14
C THR A 78 -10.58 2.40 -8.05
N ASP A 79 -10.66 1.10 -7.70
CA ASP A 79 -11.55 0.18 -8.39
C ASP A 79 -13.02 0.51 -8.07
N ILE A 80 -13.86 0.60 -9.10
CA ILE A 80 -15.26 1.00 -8.97
C ILE A 80 -16.13 0.15 -9.89
N GLY A 81 -16.90 -0.77 -9.32
CA GLY A 81 -17.94 -1.50 -10.04
C GLY A 81 -19.16 -0.62 -10.33
N ASN A 82 -19.98 -0.36 -9.30
CA ASN A 82 -21.16 0.49 -9.40
C ASN A 82 -20.97 1.80 -8.64
N LYS A 83 -20.78 2.91 -9.35
CA LYS A 83 -20.62 4.26 -8.78
C LYS A 83 -21.78 4.72 -7.88
N GLN A 84 -22.97 4.14 -8.02
CA GLN A 84 -24.15 4.51 -7.25
C GLN A 84 -24.05 4.12 -5.77
N VAL A 85 -23.22 3.12 -5.43
CA VAL A 85 -23.03 2.72 -4.02
C VAL A 85 -22.12 3.67 -3.26
N ILE A 86 -21.37 4.53 -3.96
CA ILE A 86 -20.43 5.47 -3.34
C ILE A 86 -21.19 6.71 -2.87
N GLY A 87 -21.51 6.73 -1.57
CA GLY A 87 -22.22 7.80 -0.88
C GLY A 87 -21.43 8.40 0.31
N GLY A 88 -22.13 9.14 1.16
CA GLY A 88 -21.61 9.66 2.43
C GLY A 88 -20.33 10.50 2.31
N ILE A 89 -19.45 10.37 3.31
CA ILE A 89 -18.16 11.09 3.35
C ILE A 89 -17.25 10.71 2.17
N SER A 90 -17.35 9.47 1.67
CA SER A 90 -16.60 9.04 0.48
C SER A 90 -17.01 9.81 -0.78
N ARG A 91 -18.32 9.98 -1.03
CA ARG A 91 -18.79 10.80 -2.16
C ARG A 91 -18.39 12.26 -2.01
N GLU A 92 -18.47 12.80 -0.78
CA GLU A 92 -18.02 14.16 -0.48
C GLU A 92 -16.54 14.37 -0.85
N PHE A 93 -15.67 13.39 -0.56
CA PHE A 93 -14.28 13.42 -0.98
C PHE A 93 -14.15 13.55 -2.51
N TYR A 94 -14.79 12.68 -3.30
CA TYR A 94 -14.72 12.76 -4.77
C TYR A 94 -15.34 14.04 -5.36
N GLN A 95 -16.38 14.59 -4.71
CA GLN A 95 -16.91 15.92 -5.06
C GLN A 95 -15.91 17.04 -4.75
N ASN A 96 -15.18 16.94 -3.63
CA ASN A 96 -14.10 17.87 -3.29
C ASN A 96 -12.92 17.74 -4.26
N ILE A 97 -12.58 16.54 -4.72
CA ILE A 97 -11.59 16.34 -5.79
C ILE A 97 -12.00 17.06 -7.06
N ARG A 98 -13.27 16.93 -7.49
CA ARG A 98 -13.79 17.69 -8.64
C ARG A 98 -13.65 19.20 -8.43
N ARG A 99 -14.04 19.72 -7.26
CA ARG A 99 -13.90 21.15 -6.91
C ARG A 99 -12.44 21.60 -6.89
N TYR A 100 -11.52 20.73 -6.46
CA TYR A 100 -10.08 21.00 -6.52
C TYR A 100 -9.66 21.23 -7.99
N TYR A 101 -10.00 20.32 -8.89
CA TYR A 101 -9.66 20.43 -10.31
C TYR A 101 -10.56 21.37 -11.15
N GLU A 102 -11.53 22.04 -10.54
CA GLU A 102 -12.21 23.19 -11.17
C GLU A 102 -11.31 24.43 -11.25
N LYS A 103 -10.31 24.51 -10.37
CA LYS A 103 -9.41 25.66 -10.29
C LYS A 103 -8.22 25.49 -11.24
N ALA A 104 -7.97 26.49 -12.06
CA ALA A 104 -6.95 26.44 -13.11
C ALA A 104 -5.53 26.26 -12.54
N GLU A 105 -5.24 26.82 -11.36
CA GLU A 105 -3.95 26.72 -10.70
C GLU A 105 -3.55 25.29 -10.27
N ASN A 106 -4.53 24.37 -10.21
CA ASN A 106 -4.27 22.98 -9.88
C ASN A 106 -3.90 22.13 -11.11
N TRP A 107 -3.87 22.73 -12.30
CA TRP A 107 -3.44 22.12 -13.56
C TRP A 107 -2.05 22.62 -13.95
N LYS A 108 -1.02 22.08 -13.29
CA LYS A 108 0.38 22.53 -13.41
C LYS A 108 1.09 22.04 -14.67
N TRP A 109 0.87 20.78 -15.04
CA TRP A 109 1.70 20.07 -16.04
C TRP A 109 0.93 19.67 -17.31
N GLN A 110 -0.36 20.00 -17.36
CA GLN A 110 -1.23 19.85 -18.53
C GLN A 110 -2.41 20.80 -18.39
N LYS A 111 -3.10 21.09 -19.49
CA LYS A 111 -4.38 21.79 -19.42
C LYS A 111 -5.49 20.83 -19.00
N LYS A 112 -6.53 21.36 -18.35
CA LYS A 112 -7.71 20.58 -17.94
C LYS A 112 -8.33 19.82 -19.11
N GLU A 113 -8.43 20.45 -20.26
CA GLU A 113 -9.09 19.90 -21.46
C GLU A 113 -8.26 18.81 -22.14
N GLU A 114 -6.98 18.71 -21.83
CA GLU A 114 -6.07 17.67 -22.33
C GLU A 114 -6.18 16.37 -21.51
N TYR A 115 -6.75 16.46 -20.30
CA TYR A 115 -6.93 15.30 -19.44
C TYR A 115 -8.15 14.48 -19.84
N MET A 116 -7.98 13.17 -19.91
CA MET A 116 -9.08 12.22 -20.03
C MET A 116 -8.84 11.07 -19.07
N ASP A 117 -9.80 10.82 -18.20
CA ASP A 117 -9.86 9.59 -17.41
C ASP A 117 -10.45 8.44 -18.25
N GLY A 118 -10.27 7.22 -17.76
CA GLY A 118 -10.64 6.02 -18.51
C GLY A 118 -11.01 4.84 -17.62
N GLY A 119 -11.38 3.73 -18.26
CA GLY A 119 -11.78 2.51 -17.56
C GLY A 119 -13.01 2.69 -16.68
N GLN A 120 -13.05 1.94 -15.58
CA GLN A 120 -14.16 1.94 -14.62
C GLN A 120 -14.35 3.28 -13.88
N THR A 121 -13.32 4.12 -13.83
CA THR A 121 -13.38 5.41 -13.14
C THR A 121 -13.81 6.56 -14.04
N ARG A 122 -13.97 6.35 -15.35
CA ARG A 122 -14.31 7.42 -16.32
C ARG A 122 -15.46 8.31 -15.83
N THR A 123 -15.19 9.60 -15.69
CA THR A 123 -16.14 10.59 -15.19
C THR A 123 -17.13 10.93 -16.30
N ALA A 124 -18.42 10.79 -16.02
CA ALA A 124 -19.46 11.10 -16.99
C ALA A 124 -19.61 12.62 -17.17
N LYS A 125 -20.07 13.05 -18.35
CA LYS A 125 -20.35 14.48 -18.60
C LYS A 125 -21.41 14.98 -17.61
N GLY A 126 -21.08 16.04 -16.89
CA GLY A 126 -21.99 16.63 -15.90
C GLY A 126 -22.01 15.91 -14.55
N GLU A 127 -21.20 14.87 -14.36
CA GLU A 127 -21.04 14.23 -13.06
C GLU A 127 -20.45 15.22 -12.04
N ASP A 128 -20.96 15.16 -10.81
CA ASP A 128 -20.62 16.06 -9.70
C ASP A 128 -19.39 15.58 -8.89
N ALA A 129 -18.80 14.44 -9.27
CA ALA A 129 -17.63 13.82 -8.68
C ALA A 129 -16.55 13.59 -9.74
N MET A 130 -15.30 13.50 -9.31
CA MET A 130 -14.16 13.12 -10.14
C MET A 130 -13.42 11.98 -9.44
N TRP A 131 -13.15 10.90 -10.18
CA TRP A 131 -12.78 9.59 -9.62
C TRP A 131 -11.29 9.27 -9.70
N THR A 132 -10.52 10.20 -10.25
CA THR A 132 -9.09 10.08 -10.50
C THR A 132 -8.40 11.33 -9.98
N PHE A 133 -7.28 11.18 -9.29
CA PHE A 133 -6.63 12.30 -8.63
C PHE A 133 -5.15 12.04 -8.37
N GLU A 134 -4.41 13.12 -8.20
CA GLU A 134 -3.05 13.07 -7.68
C GLU A 134 -3.07 12.83 -6.16
N PRO A 135 -2.16 12.01 -5.61
CA PRO A 135 -2.05 11.76 -4.17
C PRO A 135 -1.97 13.03 -3.29
N SER A 136 -1.33 14.09 -3.77
CA SER A 136 -1.14 15.39 -3.14
C SER A 136 -2.42 16.23 -3.19
N ALA A 137 -3.20 16.12 -4.28
CA ALA A 137 -4.54 16.68 -4.37
C ALA A 137 -5.48 16.01 -3.35
N ALA A 138 -5.41 14.68 -3.24
CA ALA A 138 -6.14 13.93 -2.22
C ALA A 138 -5.75 14.34 -0.80
N LEU A 139 -4.46 14.49 -0.52
CA LEU A 139 -3.98 14.94 0.80
C LEU A 139 -4.52 16.32 1.14
N LYS A 140 -4.46 17.26 0.18
CA LYS A 140 -4.98 18.61 0.37
C LYS A 140 -6.50 18.61 0.59
N VAL A 141 -7.24 17.80 -0.16
CA VAL A 141 -8.69 17.67 0.03
C VAL A 141 -9.02 17.09 1.41
N TYR A 142 -8.33 16.06 1.88
CA TYR A 142 -8.54 15.54 3.23
C TYR A 142 -8.22 16.59 4.31
N ALA A 143 -7.10 17.31 4.16
CA ALA A 143 -6.76 18.39 5.08
C ALA A 143 -7.84 19.48 5.13
N GLU A 144 -8.39 19.88 3.98
CA GLU A 144 -9.48 20.85 3.88
C GLU A 144 -10.80 20.32 4.49
N MET A 145 -11.11 19.03 4.32
CA MET A 145 -12.27 18.40 4.94
C MET A 145 -12.14 18.37 6.46
N ILE A 146 -10.98 17.95 6.97
CA ILE A 146 -10.69 17.85 8.41
C ILE A 146 -10.65 19.22 9.08
N ALA A 147 -10.10 20.25 8.43
CA ALA A 147 -9.94 21.59 9.02
C ALA A 147 -11.27 22.26 9.42
N ARG A 148 -12.41 21.75 8.91
CA ARG A 148 -13.77 22.22 9.27
C ARG A 148 -14.33 21.52 10.50
N GLU A 149 -13.68 20.47 10.96
CA GLU A 149 -14.14 19.58 12.02
C GLU A 149 -13.36 19.80 13.32
N LYS A 150 -13.93 19.35 14.44
CA LYS A 150 -13.28 19.38 15.76
C LYS A 150 -12.62 18.03 16.04
N ILE A 151 -11.54 17.74 15.29
CA ILE A 151 -10.80 16.48 15.37
C ILE A 151 -9.36 16.79 15.79
N ASP A 152 -8.89 16.12 16.84
CA ASP A 152 -7.46 16.13 17.16
C ASP A 152 -6.75 15.09 16.30
N ILE A 153 -5.67 15.46 15.61
CA ILE A 153 -4.86 14.51 14.84
C ILE A 153 -3.45 14.49 15.40
N ILE A 154 -2.99 13.30 15.77
CA ILE A 154 -1.66 13.07 16.31
C ILE A 154 -0.91 12.16 15.33
N TYR A 155 0.21 12.65 14.82
CA TYR A 155 1.04 11.95 13.84
C TYR A 155 2.22 11.24 14.52
N ASN A 156 2.85 10.29 13.80
CA ASN A 156 4.03 9.56 14.23
C ASN A 156 3.85 8.80 15.55
N GLN A 157 2.66 8.26 15.78
CA GLN A 157 2.34 7.51 17.00
C GLN A 157 1.98 6.07 16.65
N ARG A 158 2.87 5.14 17.00
CA ARG A 158 2.65 3.70 16.86
C ARG A 158 2.11 3.12 18.16
N LEU A 159 1.13 2.25 18.06
CA LEU A 159 0.55 1.53 19.20
C LEU A 159 1.63 0.67 19.89
N ASN A 160 1.70 0.71 21.22
CA ASN A 160 2.42 -0.32 21.95
C ASN A 160 1.62 -1.64 21.89
N ARG A 161 1.93 -2.47 20.89
CA ARG A 161 1.21 -3.73 20.61
C ARG A 161 1.35 -4.78 21.72
N SER A 162 2.41 -4.73 22.52
CA SER A 162 2.73 -5.77 23.49
C SER A 162 1.87 -5.69 24.75
N ASN A 163 1.62 -4.49 25.26
CA ASN A 163 0.84 -4.29 26.49
C ASN A 163 0.13 -2.93 26.57
N GLY A 164 0.02 -2.21 25.45
CA GLY A 164 -0.56 -0.87 25.42
C GLY A 164 -2.07 -0.83 25.46
N VAL A 165 -2.78 -1.94 25.28
CA VAL A 165 -4.25 -1.98 25.30
C VAL A 165 -4.75 -2.34 26.70
N LYS A 166 -5.46 -1.41 27.35
CA LYS A 166 -6.13 -1.66 28.62
C LYS A 166 -7.61 -1.90 28.41
N LYS A 167 -8.13 -2.96 29.03
CA LYS A 167 -9.53 -3.35 28.94
C LYS A 167 -10.21 -3.40 30.31
N GLN A 168 -11.51 -3.15 30.32
CA GLN A 168 -12.43 -3.49 31.41
C GLN A 168 -13.47 -4.47 30.86
N GLY A 169 -13.37 -5.73 31.25
CA GLY A 169 -14.12 -6.81 30.60
C GLY A 169 -13.79 -6.87 29.10
N GLN A 170 -14.80 -6.74 28.24
CA GLN A 170 -14.66 -6.76 26.79
C GLN A 170 -14.44 -5.35 26.18
N HIS A 171 -14.42 -4.29 26.98
CA HIS A 171 -14.29 -2.92 26.50
C HIS A 171 -12.86 -2.43 26.62
N ILE A 172 -12.31 -1.91 25.52
CA ILE A 172 -11.07 -1.11 25.56
C ILE A 172 -11.39 0.22 26.27
N VAL A 173 -10.52 0.65 27.17
CA VAL A 173 -10.68 1.92 27.93
C VAL A 173 -9.51 2.88 27.74
N GLU A 174 -8.34 2.37 27.35
CA GLU A 174 -7.14 3.15 27.08
C GLU A 174 -6.24 2.39 26.10
N ILE A 175 -5.60 3.13 25.19
CA ILE A 175 -4.47 2.64 24.40
C ILE A 175 -3.24 3.49 24.69
N GLU A 176 -2.07 2.84 24.74
CA GLU A 176 -0.77 3.45 24.96
C GLU A 176 0.11 3.29 23.73
N MET A 177 0.79 4.36 23.33
CA MET A 177 1.70 4.39 22.19
C MET A 177 3.12 3.99 22.62
N GLU A 178 4.01 3.67 21.67
CA GLU A 178 5.44 3.43 21.96
C GLU A 178 6.13 4.65 22.58
N SER A 179 5.60 5.86 22.34
CA SER A 179 6.04 7.09 22.99
C SER A 179 5.69 7.17 24.49
N GLY A 180 4.82 6.29 24.98
CA GLY A 180 4.23 6.34 26.33
C GLY A 180 3.02 7.28 26.45
N GLU A 181 2.62 7.96 25.36
CA GLU A 181 1.37 8.72 25.33
C GLU A 181 0.16 7.78 25.44
N LYS A 182 -0.88 8.23 26.14
CA LYS A 182 -2.06 7.44 26.48
C LYS A 182 -3.32 8.14 26.04
N TYR A 183 -4.22 7.38 25.43
CA TYR A 183 -5.46 7.87 24.87
C TYR A 183 -6.63 7.08 25.45
N ARG A 184 -7.52 7.79 26.15
CA ARG A 184 -8.73 7.24 26.75
C ARG A 184 -9.93 7.56 25.89
N GLY A 185 -10.84 6.61 25.75
CA GLY A 185 -12.08 6.83 25.02
C GLY A 185 -13.19 5.85 25.39
N LYS A 186 -14.39 6.12 24.86
CA LYS A 186 -15.55 5.24 25.02
C LYS A 186 -15.63 4.19 23.91
N ILE A 187 -15.21 4.57 22.71
CA ILE A 187 -15.19 3.72 21.51
C ILE A 187 -13.80 3.81 20.87
N PHE A 188 -13.32 2.68 20.36
CA PHE A 188 -12.05 2.57 19.66
C PHE A 188 -12.29 1.99 18.27
N ILE A 189 -11.69 2.61 17.26
CA ILE A 189 -11.76 2.17 15.86
C ILE A 189 -10.34 1.85 15.40
N ASP A 190 -10.11 0.61 14.99
CA ASP A 190 -8.91 0.26 14.22
C ASP A 190 -9.19 0.51 12.74
N ALA A 191 -8.58 1.56 12.21
CA ALA A 191 -8.66 1.97 10.82
C ALA A 191 -7.30 1.87 10.13
N THR A 192 -6.39 1.05 10.66
CA THR A 192 -5.15 0.67 9.97
C THR A 192 -5.42 -0.41 8.92
N TYR A 193 -4.48 -0.64 7.99
CA TYR A 193 -4.58 -1.77 7.07
C TYR A 193 -4.18 -3.09 7.76
N GLU A 194 -3.41 -2.99 8.84
CA GLU A 194 -2.76 -4.10 9.54
C GLU A 194 -3.63 -4.75 10.61
N GLY A 195 -4.59 -4.00 11.17
CA GLY A 195 -5.43 -4.49 12.26
C GLY A 195 -4.68 -4.67 13.58
N ASP A 196 -3.69 -3.80 13.86
CA ASP A 196 -2.82 -3.94 15.03
C ASP A 196 -3.55 -3.72 16.35
N LEU A 197 -4.50 -2.78 16.41
CA LEU A 197 -5.27 -2.51 17.62
C LEU A 197 -6.26 -3.64 17.88
N MET A 198 -6.96 -4.15 16.86
CA MET A 198 -7.85 -5.29 17.06
C MET A 198 -7.07 -6.53 17.55
N ALA A 199 -5.89 -6.79 16.97
CA ALA A 199 -5.03 -7.91 17.39
C ALA A 199 -4.53 -7.72 18.83
N ALA A 200 -4.01 -6.53 19.17
CA ALA A 200 -3.53 -6.23 20.53
C ALA A 200 -4.66 -6.22 21.58
N ALA A 201 -5.90 -5.99 21.17
CA ALA A 201 -7.08 -6.12 22.03
C ALA A 201 -7.50 -7.58 22.24
N GLY A 202 -6.90 -8.55 21.55
CA GLY A 202 -7.24 -9.96 21.62
C GLY A 202 -8.49 -10.34 20.83
N VAL A 203 -8.85 -9.56 19.80
CA VAL A 203 -9.88 -9.94 18.83
C VAL A 203 -9.35 -11.08 17.98
N SER A 204 -10.19 -12.08 17.69
CA SER A 204 -9.82 -13.20 16.82
C SER A 204 -9.67 -12.74 15.38
N TYR A 205 -8.68 -13.27 14.67
CA TYR A 205 -8.42 -12.95 13.27
C TYR A 205 -7.76 -14.12 12.55
N THR A 206 -7.78 -14.05 11.22
CA THR A 206 -7.07 -14.95 10.31
C THR A 206 -6.12 -14.18 9.40
N ILE A 207 -5.11 -14.87 8.89
CA ILE A 207 -4.11 -14.39 7.91
C ILE A 207 -3.92 -15.50 6.88
N GLY A 208 -3.80 -15.12 5.60
CA GLY A 208 -3.65 -16.07 4.50
C GLY A 208 -4.98 -16.32 3.81
N ARG A 209 -5.12 -17.46 3.12
CA ARG A 209 -6.38 -17.85 2.46
C ARG A 209 -6.99 -19.03 3.18
N GLU A 210 -8.28 -18.92 3.48
CA GLU A 210 -9.08 -20.02 4.00
C GLU A 210 -9.30 -21.08 2.92
N SER A 211 -9.50 -22.33 3.34
CA SER A 211 -9.83 -23.42 2.42
C SER A 211 -11.28 -23.33 1.94
N ASN A 212 -11.59 -23.97 0.81
CA ASN A 212 -12.96 -24.15 0.32
C ASN A 212 -13.88 -24.76 1.40
N SER A 213 -13.37 -25.71 2.19
CA SER A 213 -14.13 -26.37 3.24
C SER A 213 -14.44 -25.50 4.46
N GLU A 214 -13.71 -24.40 4.68
CA GLU A 214 -13.89 -23.56 5.88
C GLU A 214 -15.28 -22.89 5.88
N TYR A 215 -15.66 -22.28 4.76
CA TYR A 215 -16.93 -21.56 4.61
C TYR A 215 -17.82 -22.09 3.48
N GLY A 216 -17.48 -23.24 2.88
CA GLY A 216 -18.23 -23.83 1.78
C GLY A 216 -18.16 -23.01 0.49
N GLU A 217 -17.00 -22.44 0.21
CA GLU A 217 -16.71 -21.61 -0.97
C GLU A 217 -16.06 -22.46 -2.08
N THR A 218 -16.00 -21.92 -3.30
CA THR A 218 -15.32 -22.57 -4.44
C THR A 218 -14.11 -21.79 -4.96
N LEU A 219 -14.00 -20.49 -4.62
CA LEU A 219 -12.98 -19.58 -5.16
C LEU A 219 -11.99 -19.04 -4.12
N ASN A 220 -12.20 -19.32 -2.83
CA ASN A 220 -11.17 -19.07 -1.82
C ASN A 220 -10.07 -20.16 -1.93
N GLY A 221 -9.07 -20.12 -1.04
CA GLY A 221 -7.92 -21.03 -1.11
C GLY A 221 -7.05 -20.86 -2.37
N VAL A 222 -6.09 -21.77 -2.53
CA VAL A 222 -5.18 -21.86 -3.66
C VAL A 222 -5.97 -21.97 -4.98
N GLN A 223 -5.58 -21.19 -5.99
CA GLN A 223 -6.15 -21.25 -7.33
C GLN A 223 -5.06 -21.74 -8.31
N ALA A 224 -4.80 -23.06 -8.30
CA ALA A 224 -3.79 -23.68 -9.15
C ALA A 224 -4.27 -23.86 -10.59
N ASN A 225 -5.59 -23.86 -10.79
CA ASN A 225 -6.22 -23.99 -12.09
C ASN A 225 -6.31 -22.63 -12.81
N LYS A 226 -6.17 -22.64 -14.15
CA LYS A 226 -6.43 -21.45 -14.98
C LYS A 226 -7.90 -21.03 -14.90
N VAL A 227 -8.80 -21.99 -14.80
CA VAL A 227 -10.25 -21.78 -14.83
C VAL A 227 -10.89 -22.60 -13.71
N SER A 228 -11.81 -21.97 -12.98
CA SER A 228 -12.54 -22.55 -11.85
C SER A 228 -14.06 -22.35 -12.05
N THR A 229 -14.89 -22.89 -11.17
CA THR A 229 -16.36 -22.73 -11.22
C THR A 229 -16.87 -22.04 -9.96
N THR A 230 -17.73 -21.03 -10.12
CA THR A 230 -18.39 -20.32 -9.02
C THR A 230 -19.45 -21.17 -8.33
N LEU A 231 -19.98 -20.72 -7.19
CA LEU A 231 -21.13 -21.36 -6.56
C LEU A 231 -22.39 -21.32 -7.44
N ARG A 232 -22.47 -20.36 -8.37
CA ARG A 232 -23.52 -20.25 -9.40
C ARG A 232 -23.30 -21.14 -10.63
N GLY A 233 -22.22 -21.91 -10.70
CA GLY A 233 -21.90 -22.71 -11.90
C GLY A 233 -21.36 -21.90 -13.08
N THR A 234 -21.01 -20.63 -12.87
CA THR A 234 -20.37 -19.78 -13.88
C THR A 234 -18.85 -19.96 -13.87
N VAL A 235 -18.23 -19.68 -15.02
CA VAL A 235 -16.79 -19.84 -15.21
C VAL A 235 -16.03 -18.68 -14.54
N SER A 236 -15.13 -19.01 -13.61
CA SER A 236 -14.16 -18.08 -13.04
C SER A 236 -12.80 -18.22 -13.74
N LYS A 237 -12.12 -17.09 -13.96
CA LYS A 237 -10.84 -17.01 -14.68
C LYS A 237 -9.73 -16.41 -13.84
N ASN A 238 -9.81 -16.51 -12.51
CA ASN A 238 -8.87 -15.85 -11.60
C ASN A 238 -7.40 -16.27 -11.86
N GLY A 239 -7.16 -17.52 -12.26
CA GLY A 239 -5.81 -18.05 -12.53
C GLY A 239 -5.27 -17.84 -13.96
N ILE A 240 -6.00 -17.20 -14.89
CA ILE A 240 -5.52 -17.07 -16.29
C ILE A 240 -4.47 -15.97 -16.47
N HIS A 241 -4.52 -14.92 -15.67
CA HIS A 241 -3.67 -13.73 -15.78
C HIS A 241 -2.57 -13.75 -14.73
N HIS A 242 -1.63 -12.81 -14.85
CA HIS A 242 -0.47 -12.66 -13.96
C HIS A 242 0.49 -13.86 -13.95
N ASN A 243 0.62 -14.53 -15.10
CA ASN A 243 1.54 -15.65 -15.31
C ASN A 243 2.72 -15.24 -16.20
N PHE A 244 3.82 -15.98 -16.10
CA PHE A 244 4.89 -15.97 -17.11
C PHE A 244 4.37 -16.55 -18.44
N ILE A 245 5.06 -16.24 -19.54
CA ILE A 245 4.87 -17.04 -20.76
C ILE A 245 5.55 -18.41 -20.62
N ASP A 246 5.18 -19.35 -21.48
CA ASP A 246 5.81 -20.66 -21.50
C ASP A 246 7.30 -20.58 -21.87
N GLY A 247 8.12 -21.44 -21.24
CA GLY A 247 9.55 -21.58 -21.57
C GLY A 247 10.51 -20.73 -20.74
N VAL A 248 10.04 -20.10 -19.66
CA VAL A 248 10.89 -19.41 -18.69
C VAL A 248 11.60 -20.43 -17.79
N ASP A 249 12.93 -20.47 -17.87
CA ASP A 249 13.75 -21.39 -17.09
C ASP A 249 13.90 -20.90 -15.63
N PRO A 250 13.63 -21.75 -14.61
CA PRO A 250 13.60 -21.33 -13.22
C PRO A 250 14.94 -21.47 -12.49
N TYR A 251 16.00 -21.99 -13.11
CA TYR A 251 17.23 -22.37 -12.40
C TYR A 251 18.32 -21.30 -12.46
N ILE A 252 19.20 -21.24 -11.45
CA ILE A 252 20.30 -20.26 -11.40
C ILE A 252 21.16 -20.34 -12.66
N VAL A 253 21.58 -21.55 -13.02
CA VAL A 253 22.18 -21.87 -14.32
C VAL A 253 21.09 -22.42 -15.22
N LYS A 254 20.81 -21.72 -16.32
CA LYS A 254 19.77 -22.09 -17.28
C LYS A 254 19.95 -23.54 -17.76
N GLY A 255 18.89 -24.34 -17.64
CA GLY A 255 18.85 -25.74 -18.05
C GLY A 255 19.46 -26.73 -17.05
N ASP A 256 19.99 -26.26 -15.93
CA ASP A 256 20.63 -27.11 -14.91
C ASP A 256 19.87 -27.07 -13.58
N PRO A 257 19.01 -28.08 -13.32
CA PRO A 257 18.30 -28.20 -12.05
C PRO A 257 19.19 -28.29 -10.82
N SER A 258 20.43 -28.77 -10.96
CA SER A 258 21.36 -28.92 -9.84
C SER A 258 21.92 -27.59 -9.35
N SER A 259 21.76 -26.52 -10.14
CA SER A 259 22.19 -25.17 -9.77
C SER A 259 21.26 -24.48 -8.76
N GLY A 260 20.10 -25.06 -8.45
CA GLY A 260 19.08 -24.47 -7.58
C GLY A 260 18.16 -23.50 -8.31
N LEU A 261 17.09 -23.08 -7.63
CA LEU A 261 16.08 -22.16 -8.19
C LEU A 261 16.54 -20.70 -8.12
N LEU A 262 16.07 -19.88 -9.06
CA LEU A 262 16.24 -18.44 -9.05
C LEU A 262 15.56 -17.80 -7.83
N PRO A 263 15.98 -16.59 -7.43
CA PRO A 263 15.38 -15.88 -6.31
C PRO A 263 13.85 -15.78 -6.41
N PHE A 264 13.19 -15.90 -5.26
CA PHE A 264 11.74 -15.76 -5.05
C PHE A 264 10.86 -16.84 -5.67
N ILE A 265 11.43 -17.87 -6.30
CA ILE A 265 10.66 -19.06 -6.67
C ILE A 265 10.41 -19.90 -5.42
N VAL A 266 9.14 -20.23 -5.17
CA VAL A 266 8.74 -21.19 -4.14
C VAL A 266 8.82 -22.59 -4.72
N GLU A 267 9.61 -23.46 -4.09
CA GLU A 267 9.70 -24.87 -4.43
C GLU A 267 8.37 -25.58 -4.12
N GLY A 268 7.96 -26.54 -4.96
CA GLY A 268 6.73 -27.32 -4.75
C GLY A 268 5.49 -26.83 -5.50
N GLY A 269 5.59 -25.73 -6.27
CA GLY A 269 4.51 -25.23 -7.12
C GLY A 269 3.40 -24.48 -6.36
N PRO A 270 2.24 -24.25 -6.99
CA PRO A 270 1.19 -23.40 -6.42
C PRO A 270 0.43 -24.02 -5.23
N GLY A 271 0.63 -25.30 -4.93
CA GLY A 271 -0.17 -26.03 -3.94
C GLY A 271 -1.35 -26.79 -4.55
N ILE A 272 -2.29 -27.24 -3.70
CA ILE A 272 -3.48 -28.00 -4.10
C ILE A 272 -4.66 -27.03 -4.22
N ASP A 273 -5.35 -27.03 -5.35
CA ASP A 273 -6.51 -26.17 -5.61
C ASP A 273 -7.56 -26.26 -4.49
N GLY A 274 -8.02 -25.11 -4.01
CA GLY A 274 -9.01 -24.96 -2.92
C GLY A 274 -8.49 -25.23 -1.50
N HIS A 275 -7.23 -25.62 -1.31
CA HIS A 275 -6.63 -25.69 0.02
C HIS A 275 -6.34 -24.29 0.55
N GLY A 276 -6.42 -24.13 1.87
CA GLY A 276 -5.96 -22.92 2.54
C GLY A 276 -4.44 -22.82 2.54
N ASP A 277 -3.92 -21.61 2.62
CA ASP A 277 -2.49 -21.32 2.73
C ASP A 277 -2.23 -20.09 3.60
N LYS A 278 -0.95 -19.75 3.81
CA LYS A 278 -0.54 -18.51 4.49
C LYS A 278 -0.27 -17.36 3.52
N GLY A 279 -0.56 -17.57 2.23
CA GLY A 279 -0.34 -16.57 1.20
C GLY A 279 -1.34 -15.45 1.33
N ILE A 280 -0.87 -14.22 1.31
CA ILE A 280 -1.72 -13.03 1.23
C ILE A 280 -1.39 -12.30 -0.06
N GLN A 281 -2.32 -11.46 -0.51
CA GLN A 281 -2.14 -10.75 -1.76
C GLN A 281 -0.85 -9.89 -1.74
N ALA A 282 -0.03 -10.04 -2.78
CA ALA A 282 1.30 -9.41 -2.83
C ALA A 282 1.23 -7.88 -2.72
N TYR A 283 2.23 -7.31 -2.06
CA TYR A 283 2.34 -5.86 -1.89
C TYR A 283 3.24 -5.24 -2.94
N CYS A 284 3.05 -3.95 -3.17
CA CYS A 284 3.91 -3.11 -3.99
C CYS A 284 3.80 -1.64 -3.56
N PHE A 285 4.46 -0.74 -4.27
CA PHE A 285 4.14 0.67 -4.26
C PHE A 285 3.29 0.99 -5.49
N ARG A 286 2.10 1.58 -5.30
CA ARG A 286 1.30 2.17 -6.40
C ARG A 286 2.00 3.42 -6.91
N MET A 287 2.84 3.33 -7.94
CA MET A 287 3.78 4.42 -8.24
C MET A 287 3.09 5.59 -8.94
N THR A 288 3.35 6.80 -8.44
CA THR A 288 3.05 8.03 -9.16
C THR A 288 4.21 8.41 -10.07
N LEU A 289 4.08 8.09 -11.35
CA LEU A 289 5.09 8.40 -12.36
C LEU A 289 4.63 9.52 -13.28
N THR A 290 5.58 10.29 -13.81
CA THR A 290 5.35 11.34 -14.79
C THR A 290 6.30 11.26 -15.98
N ASP A 291 5.82 11.70 -17.13
CA ASP A 291 6.59 11.89 -18.35
C ASP A 291 6.84 13.39 -18.65
N HIS A 292 6.41 14.31 -17.76
CA HIS A 292 6.65 15.74 -17.90
C HIS A 292 8.13 16.08 -17.58
N PRO A 293 8.93 16.61 -18.53
CA PRO A 293 10.39 16.72 -18.36
C PRO A 293 10.84 17.51 -17.12
N GLU A 294 10.13 18.59 -16.77
CA GLU A 294 10.47 19.42 -15.61
C GLU A 294 10.09 18.78 -14.27
N ASN A 295 9.07 17.92 -14.24
CA ASN A 295 8.61 17.25 -13.03
C ASN A 295 9.25 15.88 -12.83
N ARG A 296 9.86 15.33 -13.88
CA ARG A 296 10.39 13.96 -13.88
C ARG A 296 11.73 13.85 -13.17
N ILE A 297 11.84 12.85 -12.30
CA ILE A 297 13.08 12.31 -11.75
C ILE A 297 13.35 10.97 -12.45
N PRO A 298 14.39 10.87 -13.30
CA PRO A 298 14.71 9.61 -13.98
C PRO A 298 15.00 8.47 -13.01
N PHE A 299 14.63 7.25 -13.38
CA PHE A 299 14.93 6.07 -12.56
C PHE A 299 16.44 5.90 -12.36
N LYS A 300 16.86 5.61 -11.12
CA LYS A 300 18.26 5.43 -10.75
C LYS A 300 18.49 3.97 -10.36
N LYS A 301 19.68 3.45 -10.67
CA LYS A 301 20.09 2.12 -10.23
C LYS A 301 20.23 2.14 -8.70
N PRO A 302 19.48 1.30 -7.95
CA PRO A 302 19.64 1.22 -6.50
C PRO A 302 21.04 0.78 -6.11
N LYS A 303 21.53 1.24 -4.95
CA LYS A 303 22.87 0.86 -4.44
C LYS A 303 22.98 -0.64 -4.17
N ASN A 304 21.89 -1.25 -3.73
CA ASN A 304 21.75 -2.68 -3.42
C ASN A 304 21.19 -3.48 -4.61
N TYR A 305 21.26 -2.96 -5.84
CA TYR A 305 20.78 -3.67 -7.03
C TYR A 305 21.51 -5.01 -7.21
N ASN A 306 20.76 -6.11 -7.16
CA ASN A 306 21.24 -7.44 -7.47
C ASN A 306 20.57 -7.92 -8.77
N GLU A 307 21.35 -8.10 -9.84
CA GLU A 307 20.83 -8.49 -11.15
C GLU A 307 20.13 -9.86 -11.13
N LEU A 308 20.62 -10.79 -10.30
CA LEU A 308 20.06 -12.14 -10.21
C LEU A 308 18.59 -12.14 -9.75
N GLU A 309 18.16 -11.12 -9.01
CA GLU A 309 16.77 -10.95 -8.58
C GLU A 309 15.81 -10.66 -9.74
N TYR A 310 16.33 -10.17 -10.87
CA TYR A 310 15.56 -9.83 -12.08
C TYR A 310 15.79 -10.85 -13.20
N GLU A 311 16.49 -11.96 -12.94
CA GLU A 311 16.81 -12.96 -13.96
C GLU A 311 15.54 -13.56 -14.59
N LEU A 312 14.49 -13.78 -13.78
CA LEU A 312 13.19 -14.23 -14.28
C LEU A 312 12.55 -13.23 -15.24
N LEU A 313 12.71 -11.92 -15.01
CA LEU A 313 12.22 -10.89 -15.93
C LEU A 313 12.94 -10.96 -17.28
N PHE A 314 14.27 -11.12 -17.28
CA PHE A 314 15.04 -11.26 -18.51
C PHE A 314 14.61 -12.51 -19.28
N ARG A 315 14.56 -13.66 -18.59
CA ARG A 315 14.18 -14.93 -19.20
C ARG A 315 12.75 -14.93 -19.72
N ASN A 316 11.84 -14.19 -19.08
CA ASN A 316 10.48 -13.98 -19.58
C ASN A 316 10.52 -13.31 -20.97
N TYR A 317 11.23 -12.20 -21.13
CA TYR A 317 11.36 -11.56 -22.45
C TYR A 317 12.12 -12.42 -23.46
N GLU A 318 13.19 -13.11 -23.03
CA GLU A 318 14.00 -13.98 -23.90
C GLU A 318 13.25 -15.23 -24.37
N ALA A 319 12.22 -15.68 -23.63
CA ALA A 319 11.35 -16.79 -24.03
C ALA A 319 10.31 -16.39 -25.09
N ALA A 320 10.14 -15.09 -25.37
CA ALA A 320 9.13 -14.61 -26.31
C ALA A 320 9.41 -15.12 -27.73
N LYS A 321 8.41 -15.78 -28.34
CA LYS A 321 8.47 -16.23 -29.73
C LYS A 321 7.89 -15.15 -30.65
N GLY A 322 8.76 -14.47 -31.39
CA GLY A 322 8.37 -13.43 -32.34
C GLY A 322 8.44 -12.02 -31.77
N ALA A 323 7.55 -11.14 -32.20
CA ALA A 323 7.53 -9.74 -31.78
C ALA A 323 7.13 -9.63 -30.29
N VAL A 324 7.90 -8.87 -29.50
CA VAL A 324 7.69 -8.72 -28.05
C VAL A 324 6.29 -8.19 -27.70
N GLU A 325 5.70 -7.36 -28.57
CA GLU A 325 4.35 -6.79 -28.39
C GLU A 325 3.24 -7.83 -28.51
N LYS A 326 3.57 -9.04 -28.98
CA LYS A 326 2.64 -10.18 -29.10
C LYS A 326 2.93 -11.26 -28.06
N MET A 327 3.84 -11.00 -27.12
CA MET A 327 4.21 -11.93 -26.05
C MET A 327 3.02 -12.27 -25.15
N TYR A 328 2.15 -11.29 -24.89
CA TYR A 328 0.91 -11.45 -24.13
C TYR A 328 -0.31 -11.06 -24.96
N ASN A 329 -1.47 -11.67 -24.67
CA ASN A 329 -2.74 -11.41 -25.34
C ASN A 329 -3.73 -10.56 -24.53
N TYR A 330 -3.28 -10.00 -23.40
CA TYR A 330 -4.07 -9.16 -22.50
C TYR A 330 -3.20 -8.03 -21.93
N GLY A 331 -3.81 -6.94 -21.45
CA GLY A 331 -3.12 -5.81 -20.82
C GLY A 331 -2.17 -5.05 -21.76
N ASP A 332 -1.23 -4.28 -21.20
CA ASP A 332 -0.20 -3.60 -22.02
C ASP A 332 0.65 -4.65 -22.77
N PRO A 333 0.90 -4.46 -24.08
CA PRO A 333 1.60 -5.45 -24.89
C PRO A 333 3.10 -5.51 -24.62
N LEU A 334 3.69 -4.48 -23.98
CA LEU A 334 5.13 -4.26 -23.97
C LEU A 334 5.74 -4.25 -22.56
N VAL A 335 5.06 -3.68 -21.57
CA VAL A 335 5.64 -3.46 -20.23
C VAL A 335 4.82 -4.18 -19.15
N PRO A 336 5.46 -4.81 -18.14
CA PRO A 336 4.74 -5.56 -17.11
C PRO A 336 4.20 -4.64 -15.99
N TRP A 337 3.52 -3.56 -16.35
CA TRP A 337 2.84 -2.64 -15.43
C TRP A 337 1.64 -1.97 -16.10
N ILE A 338 0.65 -1.51 -15.36
CA ILE A 338 -0.48 -0.77 -15.90
C ILE A 338 -0.36 0.67 -15.44
N ASN A 339 -0.24 1.61 -16.37
CA ASN A 339 -0.23 3.04 -16.09
C ASN A 339 -1.62 3.62 -16.29
N SER A 340 -2.31 3.91 -15.20
CA SER A 340 -3.57 4.61 -15.24
C SER A 340 -3.35 6.12 -15.24
N ALA A 341 -3.88 6.83 -16.22
CA ALA A 341 -3.64 8.27 -16.40
C ALA A 341 -4.34 9.10 -15.30
N MET A 342 -3.57 9.85 -14.53
CA MET A 342 -4.02 10.82 -13.53
C MET A 342 -3.84 12.27 -14.03
N PRO A 343 -4.48 13.27 -13.40
CA PRO A 343 -4.24 14.68 -13.72
C PRO A 343 -2.75 15.06 -13.71
N ASN A 344 -2.40 16.11 -14.46
CA ASN A 344 -1.05 16.67 -14.53
C ASN A 344 0.05 15.70 -15.03
N ARG A 345 -0.28 14.87 -16.03
CA ARG A 345 0.62 13.90 -16.66
C ARG A 345 1.27 12.98 -15.64
N LYS A 346 0.48 12.59 -14.65
CA LYS A 346 0.86 11.62 -13.63
C LYS A 346 0.14 10.32 -13.86
N THR A 347 0.51 9.32 -13.10
CA THR A 347 -0.05 7.97 -13.20
C THR A 347 -0.40 7.44 -11.83
N ASP A 348 -1.31 6.49 -11.81
CA ASP A 348 -1.37 5.46 -10.79
C ASP A 348 -0.88 4.18 -11.47
N THR A 349 0.32 3.72 -11.09
CA THR A 349 0.97 2.58 -11.74
C THR A 349 0.87 1.31 -10.90
N ASN A 350 0.34 0.25 -11.50
CA ASN A 350 0.10 -1.04 -10.85
C ASN A 350 0.74 -2.23 -11.59
N ASN A 351 0.59 -3.42 -11.01
CA ASN A 351 1.09 -4.67 -11.55
C ASN A 351 0.35 -5.14 -12.81
N GLN A 352 1.04 -5.95 -13.62
CA GLN A 352 0.45 -6.95 -14.52
C GLN A 352 1.52 -7.95 -14.98
N LYS A 353 1.09 -9.08 -15.55
CA LYS A 353 1.95 -10.22 -15.96
C LYS A 353 2.59 -10.94 -14.77
N GLY A 354 3.41 -11.97 -15.05
CA GLY A 354 4.02 -12.83 -14.03
C GLY A 354 5.22 -12.25 -13.27
N PHE A 355 5.92 -11.25 -13.81
CA PHE A 355 7.00 -10.56 -13.10
C PHE A 355 6.78 -9.05 -13.21
N SER A 356 6.45 -8.41 -12.10
CA SER A 356 5.88 -7.06 -12.08
C SER A 356 6.20 -6.32 -10.77
N THR A 357 5.50 -5.21 -10.52
CA THR A 357 5.66 -4.36 -9.34
C THR A 357 5.31 -5.06 -8.03
N ASP A 358 4.41 -6.05 -8.07
CA ASP A 358 4.12 -6.91 -6.92
C ASP A 358 5.36 -7.73 -6.55
N PHE A 359 5.81 -7.61 -5.30
CA PHE A 359 6.93 -8.39 -4.81
C PHE A 359 6.45 -9.69 -4.16
N ILE A 360 6.08 -10.63 -5.01
CA ILE A 360 5.34 -11.84 -4.65
C ILE A 360 6.03 -12.63 -3.53
N GLY A 361 5.26 -12.97 -2.49
CA GLY A 361 5.71 -13.78 -1.36
C GLY A 361 6.55 -13.04 -0.32
N GLN A 362 6.95 -11.79 -0.59
CA GLN A 362 7.85 -11.04 0.31
C GLN A 362 7.11 -10.25 1.39
N ASN A 363 5.78 -10.35 1.41
CA ASN A 363 4.91 -9.67 2.36
C ASN A 363 4.24 -10.60 3.38
N HIS A 364 4.39 -11.92 3.28
CA HIS A 364 3.65 -12.89 4.09
C HIS A 364 3.83 -12.70 5.60
N ASP A 365 5.03 -12.31 6.05
CA ASP A 365 5.31 -12.08 7.46
C ASP A 365 4.88 -10.68 7.94
N TYR A 366 4.56 -9.76 7.03
CA TYR A 366 4.23 -8.36 7.35
C TYR A 366 3.11 -8.19 8.38
N PRO A 367 1.99 -8.95 8.34
CA PRO A 367 0.92 -8.79 9.30
C PRO A 367 1.41 -8.99 10.74
N GLU A 368 2.21 -10.03 11.02
CA GLU A 368 2.69 -10.33 12.36
C GLU A 368 4.00 -9.64 12.74
N ALA A 369 4.80 -9.22 11.76
CA ALA A 369 6.07 -8.54 11.96
C ALA A 369 6.01 -7.39 12.98
N SER A 370 7.07 -7.25 13.76
CA SER A 370 7.31 -6.06 14.59
C SER A 370 7.44 -4.81 13.71
N TYR A 371 7.31 -3.62 14.30
CA TYR A 371 7.48 -2.39 13.52
C TYR A 371 8.85 -2.29 12.85
N ALA A 372 9.92 -2.71 13.53
CA ALA A 372 11.27 -2.71 12.95
C ALA A 372 11.41 -3.69 11.77
N GLU A 373 10.72 -4.82 11.80
CA GLU A 373 10.69 -5.78 10.68
C GLU A 373 9.83 -5.25 9.53
N ARG A 374 8.69 -4.61 9.81
CA ARG A 374 7.87 -3.95 8.79
C ARG A 374 8.64 -2.88 8.04
N GLU A 375 9.43 -2.05 8.73
CA GLU A 375 10.30 -1.07 8.05
C GLU A 375 11.29 -1.73 7.08
N LYS A 376 11.89 -2.86 7.49
CA LYS A 376 12.78 -3.63 6.59
C LYS A 376 12.02 -4.18 5.39
N ILE A 377 10.81 -4.69 5.59
CA ILE A 377 9.96 -5.20 4.51
C ILE A 377 9.59 -4.06 3.55
N ILE A 378 9.16 -2.90 4.06
CA ILE A 378 8.81 -1.71 3.27
C ILE A 378 9.99 -1.27 2.42
N GLU A 379 11.18 -1.11 3.01
CA GLU A 379 12.38 -0.71 2.27
C GLU A 379 12.80 -1.76 1.25
N ARG A 380 12.64 -3.05 1.58
CA ARG A 380 12.95 -4.15 0.68
C ARG A 380 12.04 -4.16 -0.56
N HIS A 381 10.75 -3.84 -0.40
CA HIS A 381 9.81 -3.64 -1.51
C HIS A 381 10.16 -2.41 -2.33
N ARG A 382 10.55 -1.30 -1.68
CA ARG A 382 10.96 -0.07 -2.37
C ARG A 382 12.18 -0.31 -3.25
N SER A 383 13.22 -0.91 -2.66
CA SER A 383 14.47 -1.25 -3.34
C SER A 383 14.23 -2.20 -4.52
N TYR A 384 13.38 -3.23 -4.36
CA TYR A 384 12.96 -4.13 -5.45
C TYR A 384 12.33 -3.35 -6.59
N GLN A 385 11.36 -2.50 -6.28
CA GLN A 385 10.60 -1.81 -7.31
C GLN A 385 11.44 -0.74 -8.02
N GLN A 386 12.30 -0.02 -7.29
CA GLN A 386 13.30 0.88 -7.88
C GLN A 386 14.24 0.15 -8.83
N GLY A 387 14.71 -1.05 -8.45
CA GLY A 387 15.56 -1.87 -9.30
C GLY A 387 14.82 -2.40 -10.51
N LEU A 388 13.55 -2.80 -10.38
CA LEU A 388 12.69 -3.19 -11.48
C LEU A 388 12.54 -2.06 -12.50
N MET A 389 12.26 -0.83 -12.03
CA MET A 389 12.06 0.33 -12.91
C MET A 389 13.34 0.67 -13.67
N TRP A 390 14.48 0.68 -12.98
CA TRP A 390 15.77 0.89 -13.62
C TRP A 390 16.09 -0.21 -14.64
N THR A 391 15.81 -1.47 -14.30
CA THR A 391 16.04 -2.62 -15.17
C THR A 391 15.28 -2.49 -16.47
N LEU A 392 13.96 -2.27 -16.36
CA LEU A 392 13.07 -2.09 -17.50
C LEU A 392 13.46 -0.89 -18.37
N ALA A 393 13.94 0.20 -17.77
CA ALA A 393 14.31 1.41 -18.49
C ALA A 393 15.67 1.31 -19.19
N TYR A 394 16.65 0.63 -18.60
CA TYR A 394 18.06 0.81 -18.98
C TYR A 394 18.88 -0.48 -19.15
N HIS A 395 18.41 -1.64 -18.68
CA HIS A 395 19.22 -2.86 -18.74
C HIS A 395 19.35 -3.40 -20.17
N PRO A 396 20.56 -3.75 -20.65
CA PRO A 396 20.78 -4.18 -22.03
C PRO A 396 20.02 -5.46 -22.43
N ARG A 397 19.74 -6.37 -21.48
CA ARG A 397 18.96 -7.60 -21.72
C ARG A 397 17.46 -7.37 -21.91
N ILE A 398 16.94 -6.21 -21.53
CA ILE A 398 15.54 -5.85 -21.79
C ILE A 398 15.40 -5.42 -23.26
N PRO A 399 14.36 -5.81 -24.01
CA PRO A 399 14.22 -5.37 -25.40
C PRO A 399 14.21 -3.84 -25.54
N GLU A 400 14.83 -3.30 -26.60
CA GLU A 400 14.98 -1.85 -26.79
C GLU A 400 13.64 -1.11 -26.79
N LYS A 401 12.61 -1.70 -27.40
CA LYS A 401 11.26 -1.11 -27.40
C LYS A 401 10.71 -0.91 -25.99
N VAL A 402 10.92 -1.88 -25.09
CA VAL A 402 10.53 -1.81 -23.68
C VAL A 402 11.29 -0.68 -23.00
N ARG A 403 12.62 -0.64 -23.15
CA ARG A 403 13.45 0.44 -22.60
C ARG A 403 13.00 1.83 -23.07
N ASN A 404 12.70 1.97 -24.36
CA ASN A 404 12.25 3.23 -24.95
C ASN A 404 10.86 3.65 -24.44
N ALA A 405 9.99 2.70 -24.11
CA ALA A 405 8.70 2.98 -23.49
C ALA A 405 8.87 3.41 -22.02
N VAL A 406 9.70 2.71 -21.26
CA VAL A 406 9.82 2.90 -19.81
C VAL A 406 10.68 4.12 -19.46
N SER A 407 11.76 4.39 -20.19
CA SER A 407 12.68 5.53 -19.94
C SER A 407 12.06 6.91 -20.19
N LYS A 408 10.85 6.97 -20.75
CA LYS A 408 10.03 8.19 -20.81
C LYS A 408 9.49 8.60 -19.44
N TRP A 409 9.31 7.65 -18.55
CA TRP A 409 8.76 7.86 -17.21
C TRP A 409 9.85 8.06 -16.17
N GLY A 410 9.44 8.61 -15.04
CA GLY A 410 10.23 8.74 -13.82
C GLY A 410 9.31 9.11 -12.66
N THR A 411 9.84 9.15 -11.44
CA THR A 411 9.09 9.63 -10.28
C THR A 411 8.86 11.15 -10.35
N CYS A 412 7.92 11.65 -9.56
CA CYS A 412 7.51 13.05 -9.56
C CYS A 412 8.33 13.87 -8.54
N LYS A 413 8.70 15.10 -8.89
CA LYS A 413 9.34 16.05 -7.95
C LYS A 413 8.34 16.70 -6.99
N ASP A 414 7.05 16.72 -7.33
CA ASP A 414 6.04 17.56 -6.69
C ASP A 414 4.97 16.77 -5.91
N GLU A 415 5.16 15.47 -5.72
CA GLU A 415 4.11 14.58 -5.17
C GLU A 415 4.34 14.18 -3.71
N TYR A 416 5.60 13.93 -3.36
CA TYR A 416 6.00 13.39 -2.06
C TYR A 416 7.18 14.20 -1.50
N GLU A 417 7.35 14.13 -0.18
CA GLU A 417 8.36 14.86 0.57
C GLU A 417 9.79 14.33 0.31
N ARG A 418 9.92 13.10 -0.21
CA ARG A 418 11.20 12.47 -0.50
C ARG A 418 11.85 13.03 -1.77
N ASP A 419 13.14 13.34 -1.70
CA ASP A 419 13.93 13.86 -2.83
C ASP A 419 14.00 12.91 -4.04
N ASP A 420 13.78 11.62 -3.84
CA ASP A 420 13.74 10.61 -4.91
C ASP A 420 12.35 10.47 -5.56
N GLY A 421 11.35 11.22 -5.09
CA GLY A 421 9.98 11.22 -5.60
C GLY A 421 9.21 9.94 -5.33
N TRP A 422 9.70 9.08 -4.42
CA TRP A 422 8.97 7.88 -4.00
C TRP A 422 8.03 8.17 -2.83
N GLN A 423 6.92 7.47 -2.77
CA GLN A 423 5.97 7.53 -1.66
C GLN A 423 6.40 6.65 -0.49
N GLU A 424 5.99 7.00 0.73
CA GLU A 424 6.30 6.17 1.91
C GLU A 424 5.34 5.00 2.11
N GLN A 425 4.09 5.16 1.66
CA GLN A 425 3.02 4.19 1.85
C GLN A 425 3.20 2.94 0.98
N LEU A 426 3.46 1.80 1.61
CA LEU A 426 3.36 0.49 0.99
C LEU A 426 1.89 0.15 0.73
N TYR A 427 1.59 -0.46 -0.42
CA TYR A 427 0.25 -0.94 -0.77
C TYR A 427 -0.05 -2.24 -0.01
N VAL A 428 -0.43 -2.08 1.26
CA VAL A 428 -0.92 -3.17 2.11
C VAL A 428 -2.35 -3.49 1.67
N ARG A 429 -2.52 -4.59 0.95
CA ARG A 429 -3.81 -4.99 0.36
C ARG A 429 -4.68 -5.78 1.32
N GLU A 430 -4.02 -6.54 2.18
CA GLU A 430 -4.63 -7.53 3.06
C GLU A 430 -3.62 -7.81 4.19
N ALA A 431 -4.06 -7.78 5.44
CA ALA A 431 -3.26 -8.25 6.56
C ALA A 431 -4.12 -9.17 7.44
N ARG A 432 -4.45 -8.75 8.67
CA ARG A 432 -5.35 -9.50 9.54
C ARG A 432 -6.81 -9.25 9.15
N ARG A 433 -7.57 -10.32 8.96
CA ARG A 433 -9.04 -10.24 8.81
C ARG A 433 -9.71 -10.69 10.10
N MET A 434 -10.56 -9.84 10.66
CA MET A 434 -11.32 -10.16 11.87
C MET A 434 -12.19 -11.40 11.66
N VAL A 435 -12.14 -12.33 12.60
CA VAL A 435 -13.09 -13.45 12.69
C VAL A 435 -14.10 -13.08 13.77
N SER A 436 -15.33 -12.76 13.34
CA SER A 436 -16.43 -12.33 14.20
C SER A 436 -17.60 -13.31 14.14
N ASP A 437 -18.74 -12.96 14.73
CA ASP A 437 -19.99 -13.72 14.63
C ASP A 437 -20.48 -13.86 13.17
N TYR A 438 -20.00 -12.98 12.28
CA TYR A 438 -20.27 -13.02 10.85
C TYR A 438 -18.97 -12.85 10.05
N VAL A 439 -18.75 -13.74 9.07
CA VAL A 439 -17.64 -13.66 8.12
C VAL A 439 -18.24 -13.62 6.72
N MET A 440 -17.94 -12.54 5.98
CA MET A 440 -18.38 -12.42 4.59
C MET A 440 -17.68 -13.47 3.72
N SER A 441 -18.46 -14.19 2.92
CA SER A 441 -17.96 -15.26 2.03
C SER A 441 -18.41 -15.03 0.57
N GLN A 442 -17.96 -15.90 -0.33
CA GLN A 442 -18.42 -15.95 -1.72
C GLN A 442 -19.96 -16.02 -1.84
N ARG A 443 -20.67 -16.59 -0.86
CA ARG A 443 -22.14 -16.62 -0.84
C ARG A 443 -22.75 -15.22 -0.78
N ASN A 444 -22.08 -14.27 -0.11
CA ASN A 444 -22.46 -12.86 -0.12
C ASN A 444 -22.13 -12.20 -1.45
N CYS A 445 -20.90 -12.40 -1.95
CA CYS A 445 -20.47 -11.86 -3.24
C CYS A 445 -21.36 -12.32 -4.41
N GLU A 446 -21.88 -13.55 -4.32
CA GLU A 446 -22.80 -14.13 -5.30
C GLU A 446 -24.27 -14.04 -4.88
N GLY A 447 -24.62 -13.21 -3.90
CA GLY A 447 -26.00 -12.89 -3.53
C GLY A 447 -26.88 -14.09 -3.12
N TYR A 448 -26.27 -15.22 -2.72
CA TYR A 448 -26.99 -16.30 -2.04
C TYR A 448 -27.37 -15.90 -0.61
N GLU A 449 -26.57 -15.02 -0.01
CA GLU A 449 -26.80 -14.46 1.31
C GLU A 449 -26.75 -12.94 1.24
N VAL A 450 -27.78 -12.31 1.80
CA VAL A 450 -27.89 -10.85 1.93
C VAL A 450 -27.96 -10.56 3.42
N ILE A 451 -27.23 -9.54 3.86
CA ILE A 451 -27.24 -9.09 5.25
C ILE A 451 -28.36 -8.07 5.47
N ASP A 452 -29.07 -8.17 6.60
CA ASP A 452 -30.20 -7.30 6.91
C ASP A 452 -29.78 -5.93 7.46
N ASP A 453 -28.58 -5.83 8.05
CA ASP A 453 -28.02 -4.61 8.64
C ASP A 453 -26.59 -4.33 8.13
N PRO A 454 -26.44 -3.84 6.88
CA PRO A 454 -25.14 -3.52 6.31
C PRO A 454 -24.54 -2.25 6.93
N VAL A 455 -23.32 -2.36 7.47
CA VAL A 455 -22.54 -1.21 7.96
C VAL A 455 -21.64 -0.57 6.89
N SER A 456 -21.49 -1.22 5.73
CA SER A 456 -20.73 -0.72 4.59
C SER A 456 -21.22 -1.36 3.28
N MET A 457 -20.89 -0.71 2.16
CA MET A 457 -21.12 -1.24 0.82
C MET A 457 -19.81 -1.23 0.04
N ALA A 458 -19.57 -2.28 -0.73
CA ALA A 458 -18.50 -2.35 -1.71
C ALA A 458 -19.09 -2.70 -3.07
N ALA A 459 -18.52 -2.15 -4.14
CA ALA A 459 -18.84 -2.55 -5.50
C ALA A 459 -17.55 -2.74 -6.28
N TYR A 460 -17.29 -3.98 -6.68
CA TYR A 460 -16.15 -4.40 -7.47
C TYR A 460 -16.61 -4.84 -8.86
#